data_AF-A0A1V6X169-F1
#
_entry.id   AF-A0A1V6X169-F1
#
_cell.length_a   1.000
_cell.length_b   1.000
_cell.length_c   1.000
_cell.angle_alpha   90.00
_cell.angle_beta   90.00
_cell.angle_gamma   90.00
#
_symmetry.space_group_name_H-M   'P 1'
#
loop_
_entity.id
_entity.type
_entity.pdbx_description
1 polymer ?
#
loop_
_entity_poly.entity_id
_entity_poly.type
_entity_poly.pdbx_seq_one_letter_code
_entity_poly.pdbx_strand_id
1 'polypeptide(L)'
;MPPCPNEPIAIIGSGCRFPGNASSASSLWELLQDPRDCLTEIPKDRFNWEGYHYANGPHHGSNITKYSHFLEEDIRKFDPQFFNIQPAEAETIDPQQRLLLETVYEGLESAGLTLESLQGSSTAVYVGLMSCDYTDVVQGDIDCIPKYAGTGISRSIHSNRISYFFDWHGPSMTIDTACSSSMVALHLAVQSLRSGESSVAVACGASLIITPRMVAPGSQWPPLSGGRENSARNINERILDANYDELTTDLIKNPIGQD
;
A
#
# COMPACT_ATOMS: atom_id res chain seq x y z
N MET A 1 34.52 1.86 -2.10
CA MET A 1 34.97 0.49 -2.44
C MET A 1 34.82 0.26 -3.93
N PRO A 2 35.63 -0.57 -4.59
CA PRO A 2 35.35 -0.96 -5.97
C PRO A 2 34.00 -1.73 -6.04
N PRO A 3 33.24 -1.58 -7.14
CA PRO A 3 31.94 -2.23 -7.28
C PRO A 3 32.08 -3.75 -7.22
N CYS A 4 31.29 -4.40 -6.36
CA CYS A 4 31.29 -5.84 -6.18
C CYS A 4 29.92 -6.40 -6.62
N PRO A 5 29.82 -7.01 -7.82
CA PRO A 5 28.53 -7.41 -8.41
C PRO A 5 27.71 -8.39 -7.56
N ASN A 6 28.38 -9.13 -6.67
CA ASN A 6 27.79 -10.17 -5.84
C ASN A 6 27.88 -9.86 -4.34
N GLU A 7 28.14 -8.61 -3.95
CA GLU A 7 28.11 -8.22 -2.54
C GLU A 7 26.68 -8.46 -1.98
N PRO A 8 26.55 -9.22 -0.88
CA PRO A 8 25.29 -9.35 -0.17
C PRO A 8 24.87 -7.99 0.40
N ILE A 9 23.62 -7.60 0.20
CA ILE A 9 23.08 -6.35 0.72
C ILE A 9 22.30 -6.65 2.01
N ALA A 10 22.69 -6.00 3.10
CA ALA A 10 22.01 -6.12 4.38
C ALA A 10 20.78 -5.21 4.42
N ILE A 11 19.64 -5.74 4.88
CA ILE A 11 18.49 -4.93 5.29
C ILE A 11 18.72 -4.58 6.75
N ILE A 12 19.03 -3.32 7.03
CA ILE A 12 19.40 -2.84 8.36
C ILE A 12 18.23 -2.25 9.15
N GLY A 13 17.13 -1.89 8.48
CA GLY A 13 15.92 -1.35 9.09
C GLY A 13 14.70 -1.49 8.18
N SER A 14 13.52 -1.35 8.77
CA SER A 14 12.23 -1.47 8.08
C SER A 14 11.14 -0.72 8.83
N GLY A 15 10.28 -0.04 8.10
CA GLY A 15 9.01 0.52 8.58
C GLY A 15 7.88 0.02 7.69
N CYS A 16 6.68 -0.12 8.25
CA CYS A 16 5.51 -0.51 7.44
C CYS A 16 4.19 -0.06 8.06
N ARG A 17 3.20 0.13 7.17
CA ARG A 17 1.80 0.35 7.50
C ARG A 17 0.96 -0.55 6.59
N PHE A 18 0.24 -1.47 7.20
CA PHE A 18 -0.63 -2.41 6.50
C PHE A 18 -2.00 -2.51 7.19
N PRO A 19 -3.05 -2.89 6.43
CA PRO A 19 -4.35 -3.26 6.99
C PRO A 19 -4.22 -4.35 8.07
N GLY A 20 -5.17 -4.39 9.01
CA GLY A 20 -5.12 -5.27 10.17
C GLY A 20 -4.41 -4.66 11.38
N ASN A 21 -4.29 -3.33 11.43
CA ASN A 21 -3.55 -2.58 12.45
C ASN A 21 -2.05 -2.98 12.51
N ALA A 22 -1.48 -3.35 11.36
CA ALA A 22 -0.09 -3.74 11.22
C ALA A 22 0.78 -2.50 10.92
N SER A 23 1.11 -1.75 11.97
CA SER A 23 1.87 -0.49 11.90
C SER A 23 3.37 -0.63 12.19
N SER A 24 3.87 -1.85 12.36
CA SER A 24 5.28 -2.14 12.62
C SER A 24 5.62 -3.56 12.18
N ALA A 25 6.91 -3.86 12.00
CA ALA A 25 7.37 -5.21 11.69
C ALA A 25 6.86 -6.25 12.71
N SER A 26 6.81 -5.91 13.99
CA SER A 26 6.28 -6.78 15.05
C SER A 26 4.78 -7.04 14.88
N SER A 27 3.97 -5.99 14.70
CA SER A 27 2.52 -6.15 14.49
C SER A 27 2.19 -6.87 13.18
N LEU A 28 2.98 -6.67 12.12
CA LEU A 28 2.86 -7.41 10.88
C LEU A 28 3.20 -8.89 11.09
N TRP A 29 4.26 -9.17 11.85
CA TRP A 29 4.65 -10.54 12.19
C TRP A 29 3.57 -11.26 13.02
N GLU A 30 2.93 -10.57 13.98
CA GLU A 30 1.78 -11.10 14.71
C GLU A 30 0.61 -11.42 13.77
N LEU A 31 0.29 -10.53 12.83
CA LEU A 31 -0.75 -10.75 11.83
C LEU A 31 -0.43 -11.93 10.90
N LEU A 32 0.85 -12.16 10.58
CA LEU A 32 1.27 -13.29 9.74
C LEU A 32 1.30 -14.62 10.52
N GLN A 33 1.60 -14.59 11.81
CA GLN A 33 1.58 -15.78 12.67
C GLN A 33 0.16 -16.24 13.00
N ASP A 34 -0.76 -15.30 13.20
CA ASP A 34 -2.20 -15.56 13.38
C ASP A 34 -2.99 -14.83 12.28
N PRO A 35 -3.09 -15.43 11.06
CA PRO A 35 -3.71 -14.81 9.92
C PRO A 35 -5.17 -14.46 10.17
N ARG A 36 -5.48 -13.16 10.13
CA ARG A 36 -6.84 -12.64 10.23
C ARG A 36 -7.25 -11.96 8.92
N ASP A 37 -8.52 -12.08 8.61
CA ASP A 37 -9.12 -11.41 7.44
C ASP A 37 -9.23 -9.91 7.74
N CYS A 38 -8.44 -9.12 7.03
CA CYS A 38 -8.38 -7.66 7.18
C CYS A 38 -9.29 -6.94 6.17
N LEU A 39 -10.21 -7.68 5.54
CA LEU A 39 -11.19 -7.12 4.64
C LEU A 39 -12.20 -6.29 5.43
N THR A 40 -12.36 -5.03 5.03
CA THR A 40 -13.26 -4.07 5.69
C THR A 40 -14.22 -3.49 4.67
N GLU A 41 -15.39 -3.03 5.13
CA GLU A 41 -16.26 -2.22 4.30
C GLU A 41 -15.57 -0.88 4.00
N ILE A 42 -15.78 -0.34 2.79
CA ILE A 42 -15.21 0.97 2.41
C ILE A 42 -15.65 2.01 3.44
N PRO A 43 -14.69 2.64 4.15
CA PRO A 43 -15.02 3.63 5.16
C PRO A 43 -15.76 4.82 4.55
N LYS A 44 -16.79 5.31 5.25
CA LYS A 44 -17.63 6.44 4.78
C LYS A 44 -16.86 7.74 4.60
N ASP A 45 -15.73 7.88 5.28
CA ASP A 45 -14.82 9.02 5.17
C ASP A 45 -13.82 8.89 4.00
N ARG A 46 -13.80 7.75 3.28
CA ARG A 46 -13.03 7.58 2.03
C ARG A 46 -13.85 8.04 0.83
N PHE A 47 -14.93 7.33 0.52
CA PHE A 47 -15.88 7.72 -0.52
C PHE A 47 -17.20 6.97 -0.35
N ASN A 48 -18.29 7.55 -0.87
CA ASN A 48 -19.60 6.92 -0.83
C ASN A 48 -19.71 5.83 -1.90
N TRP A 49 -19.42 4.57 -1.53
CA TRP A 49 -19.49 3.44 -2.44
C TRP A 49 -20.93 3.13 -2.91
N GLU A 50 -21.95 3.44 -2.12
CA GLU A 50 -23.37 3.19 -2.47
C GLU A 50 -23.78 3.94 -3.75
N GLY A 51 -23.25 5.15 -3.96
CA GLY A 51 -23.48 5.95 -5.16
C GLY A 51 -22.94 5.33 -6.45
N TYR A 52 -22.06 4.33 -6.34
CA TYR A 52 -21.46 3.61 -7.46
C TYR A 52 -21.95 2.16 -7.55
N HIS A 53 -22.87 1.74 -6.68
CA HIS A 53 -23.46 0.41 -6.68
C HIS A 53 -24.81 0.41 -7.42
N TYR A 54 -24.87 -0.24 -8.58
CA TYR A 54 -26.07 -0.31 -9.40
C TYR A 54 -26.68 -1.71 -9.30
N ALA A 55 -27.84 -1.83 -8.66
CA ALA A 55 -28.53 -3.12 -8.46
C ALA A 55 -29.01 -3.78 -9.78
N ASN A 56 -29.10 -3.01 -10.87
CA ASN A 56 -29.73 -3.42 -12.14
C ASN A 56 -28.71 -3.76 -13.24
N GLY A 57 -27.70 -4.58 -12.94
CA GLY A 57 -26.76 -5.14 -13.92
C GLY A 57 -25.54 -4.27 -14.22
N PRO A 58 -24.67 -4.69 -15.16
CA PRO A 58 -23.41 -4.01 -15.43
C PRO A 58 -23.63 -2.64 -16.10
N HIS A 59 -23.35 -1.56 -15.37
CA HIS A 59 -23.28 -0.19 -15.90
C HIS A 59 -21.81 0.28 -15.96
N HIS A 60 -21.45 1.09 -16.94
CA HIS A 60 -20.08 1.63 -17.03
C HIS A 60 -19.76 2.48 -15.80
N GLY A 61 -18.64 2.21 -15.12
CA GLY A 61 -18.27 2.89 -13.87
C GLY A 61 -19.12 2.50 -12.65
N SER A 62 -19.85 1.37 -12.71
CA SER A 62 -20.63 0.82 -11.59
C SER A 62 -20.04 -0.50 -11.06
N ASN A 63 -20.63 -1.01 -9.96
CA ASN A 63 -20.28 -2.28 -9.31
C ASN A 63 -18.94 -2.27 -8.59
N ILE A 64 -18.60 -1.14 -7.98
CA ILE A 64 -17.50 -1.08 -7.03
C ILE A 64 -17.80 -2.04 -5.88
N THR A 65 -16.84 -2.91 -5.56
CA THR A 65 -16.93 -3.79 -4.38
C THR A 65 -17.16 -2.93 -3.13
N LYS A 66 -18.07 -3.34 -2.25
CA LYS A 66 -18.26 -2.68 -0.94
C LYS A 66 -17.11 -2.94 0.03
N TYR A 67 -16.22 -3.88 -0.28
CA TYR A 67 -15.14 -4.32 0.59
C TYR A 67 -13.75 -4.12 -0.04
N SER A 68 -12.80 -3.66 0.76
CA SER A 68 -11.37 -3.62 0.42
C SER A 68 -10.52 -3.61 1.70
N HIS A 69 -9.20 -3.56 1.54
CA HIS A 69 -8.27 -3.46 2.66
C HIS A 69 -7.82 -2.01 2.81
N PHE A 70 -8.10 -1.42 3.96
CA PHE A 70 -7.76 -0.04 4.28
C PHE A 70 -6.84 0.01 5.49
N LEU A 71 -6.00 1.05 5.55
CA LEU A 71 -5.32 1.39 6.79
C LEU A 71 -6.36 1.87 7.81
N GLU A 72 -6.28 1.33 9.02
CA GLU A 72 -7.11 1.75 10.16
C GLU A 72 -6.76 3.15 10.65
N GLU A 73 -5.50 3.56 10.46
CA GLU A 73 -5.06 4.91 10.79
C GLU A 73 -5.70 5.96 9.87
N ASP A 74 -5.88 7.15 10.41
CA ASP A 74 -6.41 8.27 9.66
C ASP A 74 -5.32 8.87 8.77
N ILE A 75 -5.39 8.56 7.47
CA ILE A 75 -4.45 9.03 6.44
C ILE A 75 -4.36 10.56 6.29
N ARG A 76 -5.25 11.32 6.95
CA ARG A 76 -5.19 12.79 6.98
C ARG A 76 -4.24 13.31 8.06
N LYS A 77 -3.95 12.51 9.08
CA LYS A 77 -3.03 12.86 10.17
C LYS A 77 -1.60 12.88 9.64
N PHE A 78 -0.84 13.85 10.10
CA PHE A 78 0.56 14.06 9.76
C PHE A 78 1.15 15.07 10.75
N ASP A 79 2.43 14.92 11.10
CA ASP A 79 3.16 15.92 11.90
C ASP A 79 4.00 16.85 10.98
N PRO A 80 3.43 17.95 10.48
CA PRO A 80 4.16 18.83 9.57
C PRO A 80 5.31 19.57 10.26
N GLN A 81 5.25 19.79 11.58
CA GLN A 81 6.27 20.54 12.30
C GLN A 81 7.56 19.73 12.40
N PHE A 82 7.43 18.42 12.70
CA PHE A 82 8.56 17.51 12.71
C PHE A 82 9.28 17.48 11.35
N PHE A 83 8.52 17.45 10.24
CA PHE A 83 9.08 17.42 8.89
C PHE A 83 9.45 18.79 8.31
N ASN A 84 9.42 19.87 9.11
CA ASN A 84 9.69 21.25 8.68
C ASN A 84 8.83 21.69 7.47
N ILE A 85 7.56 21.26 7.46
CA ILE A 85 6.57 21.58 6.43
C ILE A 85 5.59 22.62 6.98
N GLN A 86 5.28 23.64 6.16
CA GLN A 86 4.30 24.66 6.55
C GLN A 86 2.89 24.06 6.63
N PRO A 87 2.05 24.41 7.61
CA PRO A 87 0.68 23.87 7.71
C PRO A 87 -0.14 24.02 6.44
N ALA A 88 -0.04 25.16 5.76
CA ALA A 88 -0.73 25.42 4.49
C ALA A 88 -0.22 24.55 3.32
N GLU A 89 1.05 24.14 3.36
CA GLU A 89 1.58 23.16 2.39
C GLU A 89 1.07 21.77 2.74
N ALA A 90 1.14 21.39 4.03
CA ALA A 90 0.77 20.07 4.53
C ALA A 90 -0.65 19.66 4.13
N GLU A 91 -1.61 20.57 4.14
CA GLU A 91 -3.00 20.31 3.72
C GLU A 91 -3.11 19.76 2.29
N THR A 92 -2.17 20.13 1.41
CA THR A 92 -2.18 19.84 -0.02
C THR A 92 -1.28 18.67 -0.41
N ILE A 93 -0.48 18.16 0.53
CA ILE A 93 0.46 17.06 0.29
C ILE A 93 -0.33 15.75 0.17
N ASP A 94 -0.06 14.95 -0.86
CA ASP A 94 -0.61 13.61 -0.99
C ASP A 94 -0.35 12.78 0.28
N PRO A 95 -1.39 12.16 0.91
CA PRO A 95 -1.22 11.26 2.04
C PRO A 95 -0.13 10.19 1.84
N GLN A 96 0.09 9.73 0.61
CA GLN A 96 1.19 8.80 0.28
C GLN A 96 2.56 9.41 0.57
N GLN A 97 2.79 10.69 0.27
CA GLN A 97 4.05 11.37 0.61
C GLN A 97 4.23 11.50 2.13
N ARG A 98 3.15 11.80 2.85
CA ARG A 98 3.15 11.96 4.31
C ARG A 98 3.52 10.65 5.01
N LEU A 99 2.82 9.57 4.65
CA LEU A 99 3.09 8.23 5.20
C LEU A 99 4.47 7.72 4.81
N LEU A 100 4.95 8.01 3.60
CA LEU A 100 6.31 7.64 3.20
C LEU A 100 7.37 8.35 4.05
N LEU A 101 7.21 9.64 4.35
CA LEU A 101 8.13 10.36 5.23
C LEU A 101 8.18 9.73 6.64
N GLU A 102 7.02 9.48 7.23
CA GLU A 102 6.90 8.83 8.54
C GLU A 102 7.50 7.41 8.53
N THR A 103 7.15 6.60 7.53
CA THR A 103 7.62 5.21 7.43
C THR A 103 9.12 5.12 7.19
N VAL A 104 9.71 6.04 6.41
CA VAL A 104 11.16 6.09 6.20
C VAL A 104 11.86 6.51 7.50
N TYR A 105 11.31 7.49 8.23
CA TYR A 105 11.84 7.87 9.54
C TYR A 105 11.86 6.69 10.51
N GLU A 106 10.74 5.97 10.66
CA GLU A 106 10.66 4.77 11.50
C GLU A 106 11.61 3.66 11.04
N GLY A 107 11.81 3.52 9.72
CA GLY A 107 12.79 2.62 9.14
C GLY A 107 14.22 2.95 9.60
N LEU A 108 14.57 4.24 9.66
CA LEU A 108 15.87 4.69 10.17
C LEU A 108 16.01 4.43 11.67
N GLU A 109 14.96 4.72 12.46
CA GLU A 109 14.97 4.43 13.90
C GLU A 109 15.14 2.94 14.19
N SER A 110 14.45 2.08 13.43
CA SER A 110 14.59 0.62 13.54
C SER A 110 16.00 0.13 13.21
N ALA A 111 16.73 0.86 12.35
CA ALA A 111 18.12 0.59 12.02
C ALA A 111 19.12 1.11 13.07
N GLY A 112 18.65 1.88 14.07
CA GLY A 112 19.50 2.56 15.03
C GLY A 112 20.31 3.71 14.41
N LEU A 113 19.84 4.29 13.31
CA LEU A 113 20.49 5.41 12.63
C LEU A 113 19.83 6.72 13.06
N THR A 114 20.64 7.75 13.35
CA THR A 114 20.13 9.10 13.64
C THR A 114 20.00 9.90 12.34
N LEU A 115 19.19 10.96 12.35
CA LEU A 115 19.05 11.87 11.20
C LEU A 115 20.40 12.47 10.78
N GLU A 116 21.21 12.87 11.76
CA GLU A 116 22.51 13.49 11.56
C GLU A 116 23.54 12.51 10.99
N SER A 117 23.36 11.21 11.20
CA SER A 117 24.33 10.19 10.79
C SER A 117 24.44 10.03 9.28
N LEU A 118 23.36 10.33 8.55
CA LEU A 118 23.29 10.24 7.09
C LEU A 118 23.12 11.60 6.41
N GLN A 119 23.14 12.68 7.18
CA GLN A 119 22.99 14.03 6.64
C GLN A 119 24.16 14.35 5.68
N GLY A 120 23.85 14.84 4.48
CA GLY A 120 24.83 15.14 3.43
C GLY A 120 25.45 13.90 2.74
N SER A 121 24.97 12.70 3.05
CA SER A 121 25.50 11.46 2.48
C SER A 121 24.98 11.17 1.07
N SER A 122 25.67 10.30 0.33
CA SER A 122 25.16 9.71 -0.91
C SER A 122 24.15 8.59 -0.61
N THR A 123 23.09 8.90 0.13
CA THR A 123 21.99 7.96 0.37
C THR A 123 21.00 8.04 -0.78
N ALA A 124 20.69 6.90 -1.40
CA ALA A 124 19.71 6.82 -2.49
C ALA A 124 18.28 6.66 -1.97
N VAL A 125 17.29 7.12 -2.74
CA VAL A 125 15.86 6.96 -2.46
C VAL A 125 15.13 6.47 -3.70
N TYR A 126 14.57 5.26 -3.62
CA TYR A 126 13.76 4.66 -4.67
C TYR A 126 12.36 4.38 -4.13
N VAL A 127 11.35 5.05 -4.71
CA VAL A 127 9.95 4.93 -4.29
C VAL A 127 9.12 4.29 -5.41
N GLY A 128 8.51 3.15 -5.12
CA GLY A 128 7.51 2.52 -6.01
C GLY A 128 6.11 3.08 -5.76
N LEU A 129 5.46 3.62 -6.79
CA LEU A 129 4.08 4.12 -6.70
C LEU A 129 3.25 3.65 -7.88
N MET A 130 2.03 3.18 -7.58
CA MET A 130 1.05 2.78 -8.59
C MET A 130 -0.15 3.73 -8.62
N SER A 131 -0.64 4.17 -7.45
CA SER A 131 -1.82 5.02 -7.33
C SER A 131 -1.50 6.51 -7.39
N CYS A 132 -2.32 7.29 -8.10
CA CYS A 132 -2.25 8.76 -8.16
C CYS A 132 -3.59 9.45 -7.86
N ASP A 133 -4.53 8.74 -7.24
CA ASP A 133 -5.90 9.16 -6.95
C ASP A 133 -6.03 10.55 -6.32
N TYR A 134 -5.10 10.93 -5.45
CA TYR A 134 -5.15 12.24 -4.78
C TYR A 134 -4.95 13.41 -5.75
N THR A 135 -4.24 13.20 -6.86
CA THR A 135 -4.08 14.21 -7.91
C THR A 135 -5.44 14.59 -8.50
N ASP A 136 -6.30 13.60 -8.73
CA ASP A 136 -7.66 13.83 -9.25
C ASP A 136 -8.53 14.59 -8.24
N VAL A 137 -8.36 14.32 -6.94
CA VAL A 137 -9.09 15.03 -5.88
C VAL A 137 -8.69 16.51 -5.86
N VAL A 138 -7.40 16.80 -5.94
CA VAL A 138 -6.87 18.18 -5.86
C VAL A 138 -7.10 18.97 -7.15
N GLN A 139 -7.05 18.31 -8.32
CA GLN A 139 -7.21 18.95 -9.62
C GLN A 139 -8.63 18.87 -10.19
N GLY A 140 -9.58 18.26 -9.47
CA GLY A 140 -10.96 18.08 -9.92
C GLY A 140 -11.72 19.39 -10.17
N ASP A 141 -11.28 20.49 -9.55
CA ASP A 141 -11.80 21.83 -9.77
C ASP A 141 -10.64 22.82 -9.98
N ILE A 142 -10.57 23.39 -11.18
CA ILE A 142 -9.49 24.30 -11.59
C ILE A 142 -9.49 25.60 -10.79
N ASP A 143 -10.67 26.06 -10.36
CA ASP A 143 -10.83 27.31 -9.61
C ASP A 143 -10.41 27.14 -8.13
N CYS A 144 -10.33 25.89 -7.66
CA CYS A 144 -9.98 25.54 -6.27
C CYS A 144 -8.56 24.96 -6.12
N ILE A 145 -7.72 24.97 -7.16
CA ILE A 145 -6.37 24.38 -7.09
C ILE A 145 -5.53 25.11 -6.03
N PRO A 146 -5.07 24.40 -4.97
CA PRO A 146 -4.26 25.01 -3.93
C PRO A 146 -2.90 25.50 -4.45
N LYS A 147 -2.38 26.56 -3.84
CA LYS A 147 -1.06 27.14 -4.17
C LYS A 147 0.08 26.10 -4.21
N TYR A 148 0.06 25.14 -3.27
CA TYR A 148 1.10 24.13 -3.11
C TYR A 148 0.81 22.83 -3.87
N ALA A 149 -0.24 22.76 -4.69
CA ALA A 149 -0.61 21.55 -5.43
C ALA A 149 0.54 20.98 -6.26
N GLY A 150 1.37 21.84 -6.88
CA GLY A 150 2.51 21.40 -7.69
C GLY A 150 3.51 20.53 -6.92
N THR A 151 3.85 20.90 -5.69
CA THR A 151 4.73 20.08 -4.82
C THR A 151 3.95 19.05 -4.02
N GLY A 152 2.66 19.27 -3.79
CA GLY A 152 1.81 18.39 -3.00
C GLY A 152 1.43 17.09 -3.70
N ILE A 153 1.24 17.10 -5.02
CA ILE A 153 0.70 15.92 -5.76
C ILE A 153 1.64 15.36 -6.82
N SER A 154 2.77 16.03 -7.09
CA SER A 154 3.71 15.55 -8.12
C SER A 154 4.34 14.21 -7.74
N ARG A 155 4.41 13.29 -8.71
CA ARG A 155 4.98 11.94 -8.51
C ARG A 155 6.45 11.98 -8.11
N SER A 156 7.25 12.84 -8.74
CA SER A 156 8.68 12.96 -8.43
C SER A 156 8.93 13.47 -7.01
N ILE A 157 7.98 14.20 -6.42
CA ILE A 157 8.15 14.75 -5.08
C ILE A 157 8.07 13.67 -4.01
N HIS A 158 7.48 12.51 -4.28
CA HIS A 158 7.45 11.41 -3.31
C HIS A 158 8.84 10.93 -2.91
N SER A 159 9.75 10.77 -3.87
CA SER A 159 11.16 10.43 -3.62
C SER A 159 11.96 11.68 -3.22
N ASN A 160 11.78 12.79 -3.93
CA ASN A 160 12.59 13.99 -3.70
C ASN A 160 12.33 14.66 -2.35
N ARG A 161 11.11 14.61 -1.81
CA ARG A 161 10.78 15.20 -0.51
C ARG A 161 11.47 14.45 0.63
N ILE A 162 11.59 13.13 0.52
CA ILE A 162 12.37 12.29 1.44
C ILE A 162 13.84 12.74 1.37
N SER A 163 14.44 12.73 0.18
CA SER A 163 15.84 13.15 0.01
C SER A 163 16.09 14.58 0.51
N TYR A 164 15.15 15.49 0.30
CA TYR A 164 15.24 16.88 0.75
C TYR A 164 15.18 17.00 2.28
N PHE A 165 14.24 16.32 2.93
CA PHE A 165 14.08 16.39 4.39
C PHE A 165 15.28 15.81 5.13
N PHE A 166 15.78 14.65 4.68
CA PHE A 166 16.92 13.97 5.31
C PHE A 166 18.29 14.46 4.81
N ASP A 167 18.33 15.44 3.90
CA ASP A 167 19.55 15.98 3.27
C ASP A 167 20.41 14.88 2.61
N TRP A 168 19.78 14.06 1.78
CA TRP A 168 20.43 12.98 1.06
C TRP A 168 20.73 13.38 -0.39
N HIS A 169 21.95 13.07 -0.84
CA HIS A 169 22.48 13.48 -2.14
C HIS A 169 22.69 12.32 -3.12
N GLY A 170 22.19 11.12 -2.81
CA GLY A 170 22.18 10.00 -3.75
C GLY A 170 21.07 10.12 -4.80
N PRO A 171 20.96 9.14 -5.71
CA PRO A 171 19.86 9.08 -6.68
C PRO A 171 18.50 9.07 -5.99
N SER A 172 17.58 9.90 -6.49
CA SER A 172 16.21 9.98 -5.97
C SER A 172 15.21 9.80 -7.10
N MET A 173 14.46 8.70 -7.08
CA MET A 173 13.58 8.32 -8.19
C MET A 173 12.26 7.73 -7.69
N THR A 174 11.17 8.22 -8.31
CA THR A 174 9.85 7.60 -8.21
C THR A 174 9.64 6.72 -9.43
N ILE A 175 9.27 5.46 -9.20
CA ILE A 175 9.17 4.40 -10.20
C ILE A 175 7.74 3.89 -10.25
N ASP A 176 7.25 3.67 -11.47
CA ASP A 176 5.96 3.06 -11.72
C ASP A 176 6.09 1.98 -12.79
N THR A 177 6.00 0.75 -12.31
CA THR A 177 5.90 -0.47 -13.12
C THR A 177 4.66 -1.27 -12.67
N ALA A 178 3.58 -0.56 -12.32
CA ALA A 178 2.35 -1.09 -11.75
C ALA A 178 2.60 -1.94 -10.48
N CYS A 179 2.04 -3.16 -10.39
CA CYS A 179 2.15 -4.03 -9.22
C CYS A 179 3.59 -4.43 -8.85
N SER A 180 4.55 -4.26 -9.77
CA SER A 180 5.96 -4.59 -9.53
C SER A 180 6.80 -3.41 -9.01
N SER A 181 6.21 -2.22 -8.86
CA SER A 181 6.94 -0.96 -8.61
C SER A 181 7.86 -1.01 -7.40
N SER A 182 7.40 -1.54 -6.26
CA SER A 182 8.20 -1.64 -5.04
C SER A 182 9.37 -2.62 -5.19
N MET A 183 9.19 -3.69 -5.96
CA MET A 183 10.24 -4.67 -6.22
C MET A 183 11.29 -4.14 -7.21
N VAL A 184 10.87 -3.34 -8.18
CA VAL A 184 11.78 -2.61 -9.08
C VAL A 184 12.55 -1.54 -8.32
N ALA A 185 11.91 -0.82 -7.39
CA ALA A 185 12.60 0.12 -6.51
C ALA A 185 13.69 -0.58 -5.67
N LEU A 186 13.38 -1.73 -5.07
CA LEU A 186 14.37 -2.54 -4.36
C LEU A 186 15.51 -3.02 -5.27
N HIS A 187 15.19 -3.46 -6.48
CA HIS A 187 16.20 -3.86 -7.46
C HIS A 187 17.17 -2.72 -7.77
N LEU A 188 16.66 -1.52 -8.02
CA LEU A 188 17.48 -0.34 -8.31
C LEU A 188 18.32 0.11 -7.11
N ALA A 189 17.76 0.03 -5.90
CA ALA A 189 18.51 0.28 -4.66
C ALA A 189 19.72 -0.66 -4.52
N VAL A 190 19.53 -1.97 -4.76
CA VAL A 190 20.61 -2.95 -4.74
C VAL A 190 21.67 -2.65 -5.81
N GLN A 191 21.25 -2.24 -7.01
CA GLN A 191 22.20 -1.86 -8.06
C GLN A 191 23.02 -0.62 -7.70
N SER A 192 22.39 0.40 -7.11
CA SER A 192 23.06 1.63 -6.67
C SER A 192 24.11 1.38 -5.57
N LEU A 193 23.80 0.49 -4.64
CA LEU A 193 24.76 0.04 -3.62
C LEU A 193 25.94 -0.72 -4.24
N ARG A 194 25.67 -1.67 -5.14
CA ARG A 194 26.71 -2.49 -5.79
C ARG A 194 27.60 -1.72 -6.75
N SER A 195 27.07 -0.68 -7.40
CA SER A 195 27.84 0.21 -8.27
C SER A 195 28.71 1.18 -7.48
N GLY A 196 28.45 1.35 -6.17
CA GLY A 196 29.12 2.34 -5.33
C GLY A 196 28.60 3.77 -5.55
N GLU A 197 27.49 3.94 -6.27
CA GLU A 197 26.83 5.25 -6.45
C GLU A 197 26.23 5.75 -5.13
N SER A 198 25.88 4.83 -4.21
CA SER A 198 25.35 5.16 -2.89
C SER A 198 25.88 4.21 -1.83
N SER A 199 26.05 4.71 -0.60
CA SER A 199 26.50 3.91 0.55
C SER A 199 25.34 3.30 1.34
N VAL A 200 24.18 3.95 1.27
CA VAL A 200 22.91 3.53 1.87
C VAL A 200 21.83 3.77 0.82
N ALA A 201 20.80 2.93 0.80
CA ALA A 201 19.68 3.10 -0.10
C ALA A 201 18.36 2.80 0.62
N VAL A 202 17.40 3.69 0.44
CA VAL A 202 16.00 3.51 0.87
C VAL A 202 15.21 3.00 -0.33
N ALA A 203 14.61 1.83 -0.17
CA ALA A 203 13.64 1.28 -1.10
C ALA A 203 12.29 1.19 -0.39
N CYS A 204 11.29 1.90 -0.90
CA CYS A 204 9.96 1.93 -0.31
C CYS A 204 8.87 1.95 -1.38
N GLY A 205 7.62 1.81 -0.96
CA GLY A 205 6.48 1.99 -1.85
C GLY A 205 5.21 2.30 -1.08
N ALA A 206 4.28 2.97 -1.74
CA ALA A 206 2.99 3.32 -1.16
C ALA A 206 1.86 3.06 -2.17
N SER A 207 0.70 2.72 -1.64
CA SER A 207 -0.52 2.56 -2.41
C SER A 207 -1.70 2.85 -1.49
N LEU A 208 -2.49 3.86 -1.82
CA LEU A 208 -3.70 4.22 -1.08
C LEU A 208 -4.90 4.25 -2.02
N ILE A 209 -6.04 3.76 -1.53
CA ILE A 209 -7.32 3.88 -2.22
C ILE A 209 -8.04 5.10 -1.64
N ILE A 210 -8.04 6.19 -2.41
CA ILE A 210 -8.65 7.47 -2.00
C ILE A 210 -9.95 7.69 -2.77
N THR A 211 -9.98 7.31 -4.04
CA THR A 211 -11.14 7.51 -4.90
C THR A 211 -11.70 6.19 -5.42
N PRO A 212 -12.97 6.16 -5.87
CA PRO A 212 -13.53 5.00 -6.55
C PRO A 212 -12.85 4.67 -7.89
N ARG A 213 -12.01 5.57 -8.44
CA ARG A 213 -11.46 5.45 -9.80
C ARG A 213 -10.58 4.23 -10.00
N MET A 214 -9.82 3.82 -8.99
CA MET A 214 -9.00 2.61 -9.08
C MET A 214 -9.81 1.32 -8.90
N VAL A 215 -10.93 1.37 -8.17
CA VAL A 215 -11.76 0.19 -7.90
C VAL A 215 -12.76 -0.07 -9.04
N ALA A 216 -13.24 0.98 -9.72
CA ALA A 216 -14.28 0.87 -10.76
C ALA A 216 -13.87 0.13 -12.05
N PRO A 217 -12.62 0.21 -12.56
CA PRO A 217 -12.18 -0.58 -13.71
C PRO A 217 -11.93 -2.05 -13.33
N GLY A 218 -11.45 -2.32 -12.12
CA GLY A 218 -11.22 -3.68 -11.62
C GLY A 218 -12.49 -4.51 -11.55
N SER A 219 -13.63 -3.88 -11.25
CA SER A 219 -14.97 -4.50 -11.29
C SER A 219 -15.49 -4.81 -12.70
N GLN A 220 -14.93 -4.18 -13.75
CA GLN A 220 -15.33 -4.39 -15.14
C GLN A 220 -14.48 -5.46 -15.83
N TRP A 221 -13.31 -5.79 -15.27
CA TRP A 221 -12.55 -6.95 -15.71
C TRP A 221 -13.24 -8.19 -15.14
N PRO A 222 -13.48 -9.25 -15.96
CA PRO A 222 -13.91 -10.52 -15.40
C PRO A 222 -12.91 -10.90 -14.29
N PRO A 223 -13.37 -11.50 -13.18
CA PRO A 223 -12.49 -11.89 -12.09
C PRO A 223 -11.29 -12.63 -12.67
N LEU A 224 -10.09 -12.05 -12.59
CA LEU A 224 -8.88 -12.75 -13.03
C LEU A 224 -8.65 -14.02 -12.19
N SER A 225 -9.34 -14.11 -11.05
CA SER A 225 -9.68 -15.34 -10.33
C SER A 225 -11.18 -15.60 -10.41
N GLY A 226 -11.61 -16.53 -11.27
CA GLY A 226 -12.98 -17.06 -11.20
C GLY A 226 -13.28 -17.47 -9.76
N GLY A 227 -14.25 -16.78 -9.14
CA GLY A 227 -14.83 -17.10 -7.83
C GLY A 227 -13.85 -17.64 -6.79
N ARG A 228 -12.82 -16.89 -6.41
CA ARG A 228 -12.01 -17.21 -5.23
C ARG A 228 -11.58 -15.93 -4.52
N GLU A 229 -12.17 -15.73 -3.35
CA GLU A 229 -11.49 -15.17 -2.20
C GLU A 229 -10.02 -15.60 -2.19
N ASN A 230 -9.13 -14.68 -1.82
CA ASN A 230 -7.69 -14.91 -1.71
C ASN A 230 -7.41 -16.33 -1.17
N SER A 231 -6.85 -17.17 -2.04
CA SER A 231 -6.69 -18.61 -1.84
C SER A 231 -5.58 -18.96 -0.84
N ALA A 232 -5.66 -18.41 0.37
CA ALA A 232 -4.94 -18.87 1.55
C ALA A 232 -5.85 -19.68 2.52
N ARG A 233 -7.19 -19.55 2.41
CA ARG A 233 -8.15 -20.31 3.25
C ARG A 233 -8.27 -21.80 2.88
N ASN A 234 -8.04 -22.19 1.63
CA ASN A 234 -8.49 -23.50 1.12
C ASN A 234 -7.56 -24.70 1.39
N ILE A 235 -6.48 -24.54 2.17
CA ILE A 235 -5.56 -25.66 2.49
C ILE A 235 -5.77 -26.21 3.91
N ASN A 236 -6.18 -25.38 4.87
CA ASN A 236 -6.30 -25.81 6.27
C ASN A 236 -7.68 -26.39 6.64
N GLU A 237 -8.76 -26.04 5.93
CA GLU A 237 -10.10 -26.58 6.23
C GLU A 237 -10.33 -27.98 5.65
N ARG A 238 -9.64 -28.35 4.56
CA ARG A 238 -9.79 -29.69 3.95
C ARG A 238 -9.07 -30.82 4.69
N ILE A 239 -8.25 -30.51 5.69
CA ILE A 239 -7.56 -31.51 6.52
C ILE A 239 -8.28 -31.71 7.87
N LEU A 240 -9.15 -30.78 8.28
CA LEU A 240 -9.86 -30.84 9.56
C LEU A 240 -11.30 -31.38 9.46
N ASP A 241 -11.93 -31.36 8.27
CA ASP A 241 -13.29 -31.90 8.07
C ASP A 241 -13.32 -33.39 7.66
N ALA A 242 -12.17 -34.06 7.59
CA ALA A 242 -12.07 -35.47 7.15
C ALA A 242 -12.19 -36.51 8.28
N ASN A 243 -12.45 -36.11 9.52
CA ASN A 243 -12.72 -37.04 10.62
C ASN A 243 -13.64 -36.38 11.64
N TYR A 244 -14.95 -36.59 11.52
CA TYR A 244 -15.80 -36.97 12.65
C TYR A 244 -17.18 -37.39 12.11
N ASP A 245 -17.51 -38.64 12.41
CA ASP A 245 -18.70 -39.37 12.02
C ASP A 245 -20.03 -38.74 12.46
N GLU A 246 -21.05 -39.10 11.68
CA GLU A 246 -22.45 -39.31 12.06
C GLU A 246 -23.28 -38.11 12.55
N LEU A 247 -24.25 -37.72 11.72
CA LEU A 247 -25.66 -37.84 12.10
C LEU A 247 -26.57 -37.79 10.85
N THR A 248 -27.06 -38.98 10.51
CA THR A 248 -28.44 -39.30 10.11
C THR A 248 -28.99 -38.64 8.84
N THR A 249 -29.07 -39.38 7.73
CA THR A 249 -30.14 -40.36 7.46
C THR A 249 -31.52 -39.71 7.46
N ASP A 250 -31.91 -39.14 6.32
CA ASP A 250 -33.30 -39.12 5.86
C ASP A 250 -33.32 -38.71 4.39
N LEU A 251 -33.44 -39.70 3.49
CA LEU A 251 -34.05 -39.60 2.15
C LEU A 251 -34.01 -40.91 1.35
N ILE A 252 -33.87 -42.07 2.00
CA ILE A 252 -33.96 -43.38 1.33
C ILE A 252 -34.82 -44.32 2.16
N LYS A 253 -36.08 -44.49 1.72
CA LYS A 253 -37.08 -45.57 1.93
C LYS A 253 -38.48 -44.92 2.04
N ASN A 254 -39.58 -45.26 1.37
CA ASN A 254 -39.96 -46.17 0.29
C ASN A 254 -41.48 -45.89 0.00
N PRO A 255 -42.33 -46.70 -0.68
CA PRO A 255 -43.07 -46.32 -1.90
C PRO A 255 -44.63 -46.47 -1.84
N ILE A 256 -45.29 -46.30 -3.02
CA ILE A 256 -46.62 -46.83 -3.48
C ILE A 256 -47.88 -45.94 -3.31
N GLY A 257 -48.37 -45.39 -4.43
CA GLY A 257 -49.63 -45.81 -5.08
C GLY A 257 -50.91 -44.94 -4.99
N GLN A 258 -51.56 -44.78 -6.16
CA GLN A 258 -52.96 -44.40 -6.48
C GLN A 258 -53.29 -42.89 -6.43
N ASP A 259 -53.87 -42.23 -7.44
CA ASP A 259 -54.64 -42.64 -8.64
C ASP A 259 -54.17 -41.92 -9.92
#